data_AF-A0A317LQM3-F1
#
_entry.id   AF-A0A317LQM3-F1
#
_cell.length_a   1.000
_cell.length_b   1.000
_cell.length_c   1.000
_cell.angle_alpha   90.00
_cell.angle_beta   90.00
_cell.angle_gamma   90.00
#
_symmetry.space_group_name_H-M   'P 1'
#
loop_
_entity.id
_entity.type
_entity.pdbx_description
1 polymer ?
#
loop_
_entity_poly.entity_id
_entity_poly.type
_entity_poly.pdbx_seq_one_letter_code
_entity_poly.pdbx_strand_id
1 'polypeptide(L)'
;MKKLFPISLLLCLLFSLSSFAPLHPNVPVIKKSVRTYSFPITGTTFGTPGAGQPAGTIAYSISGSGTSPYAITFSTLSGTSLGTYPFSLSSPGNYLAGGLAMKAQTSIAGVYFHISTACSSGYCLEFIGGVL
;
A
#
# COMPACT_ATOMS: atom_id res chain seq x y z
N MET A 1 21.98 -64.63 -41.96
CA MET A 1 21.12 -63.48 -41.58
C MET A 1 21.27 -63.22 -40.07
N LYS A 2 22.22 -62.36 -39.62
CA LYS A 2 22.46 -62.13 -38.17
C LYS A 2 22.81 -60.67 -37.79
N LYS A 3 22.72 -59.71 -38.73
CA LYS A 3 23.21 -58.34 -38.51
C LYS A 3 22.12 -57.28 -38.25
N LEU A 4 20.84 -57.66 -38.17
CA LEU A 4 19.72 -56.70 -38.07
C LEU A 4 19.28 -56.41 -36.63
N PHE A 5 19.58 -57.31 -35.69
CA PHE A 5 19.18 -57.16 -34.28
C PHE A 5 19.80 -55.95 -33.55
N PRO A 6 21.12 -55.64 -33.66
CA PRO A 6 21.71 -54.54 -32.90
C PRO A 6 21.25 -53.17 -33.40
N ILE A 7 20.91 -53.05 -34.69
CA ILE A 7 20.45 -51.80 -35.31
C ILE A 7 19.04 -51.45 -34.79
N SER A 8 18.15 -52.43 -34.69
CA SER A 8 16.80 -52.22 -34.14
C SER A 8 16.85 -51.79 -32.67
N LEU A 9 17.75 -52.37 -31.87
CA LEU A 9 17.87 -52.03 -30.45
C LEU A 9 18.37 -50.59 -30.24
N LEU A 10 19.34 -50.15 -31.07
CA LEU A 10 19.91 -48.80 -31.01
C LEU A 10 18.88 -47.74 -31.41
N LEU A 11 18.05 -48.01 -32.43
CA LEU A 11 16.95 -47.14 -32.84
C LEU A 11 15.88 -46.99 -31.75
N CYS A 12 15.53 -48.09 -31.06
CA CYS A 12 14.59 -48.03 -29.94
C CYS A 12 15.14 -47.19 -28.76
N LEU A 13 16.43 -47.27 -28.47
CA LEU A 13 17.06 -46.48 -27.39
C LEU A 13 17.10 -44.98 -27.72
N LEU A 14 17.46 -44.62 -28.95
CA LEU A 14 17.52 -43.21 -29.38
C LEU A 14 16.14 -42.53 -29.36
N PHE A 15 15.09 -43.26 -29.74
CA PHE A 15 13.72 -42.72 -29.69
C PHE A 15 13.22 -42.56 -28.25
N SER A 16 13.59 -43.47 -27.35
CA SER A 16 13.20 -43.43 -25.93
C SER A 16 13.82 -42.26 -25.15
N LEU A 17 15.02 -41.80 -25.55
CA LEU A 17 15.75 -40.72 -24.87
C LEU A 17 15.34 -39.31 -25.32
N SER A 18 14.53 -39.20 -26.37
CA SER A 18 14.12 -37.92 -26.96
C SER A 18 13.00 -37.20 -26.18
N SER A 19 12.39 -37.87 -25.19
CA SER A 19 11.19 -37.37 -24.50
C SER A 19 11.45 -36.71 -23.13
N PHE A 20 12.71 -36.58 -22.72
CA PHE A 20 13.09 -35.86 -21.49
C PHE A 20 13.34 -34.38 -21.79
N ALA A 21 12.30 -33.66 -22.23
CA ALA A 21 12.31 -32.21 -22.09
C ALA A 21 12.12 -31.90 -20.60
N PRO A 22 12.99 -31.09 -19.97
CA PRO A 22 12.75 -30.62 -18.60
C PRO A 22 11.38 -29.95 -18.56
N LEU A 23 10.49 -30.48 -17.73
CA LEU A 23 9.20 -29.88 -17.48
C LEU A 23 9.49 -28.57 -16.74
N HIS A 24 9.60 -27.45 -17.46
CA HIS A 24 9.75 -26.15 -16.83
C HIS A 24 8.50 -25.94 -15.98
N PRO A 25 8.61 -25.98 -14.64
CA PRO A 25 7.45 -25.65 -13.84
C PRO A 25 7.16 -24.18 -14.15
N ASN A 26 6.01 -23.90 -14.75
CA ASN A 26 5.40 -22.58 -14.66
C ASN A 26 5.06 -22.37 -13.19
N VAL A 27 6.07 -22.15 -12.35
CA VAL A 27 5.89 -21.78 -10.96
C VAL A 27 5.16 -20.44 -11.04
N PRO A 28 3.95 -20.32 -10.46
CA PRO A 28 3.31 -19.03 -10.32
C PRO A 28 4.27 -18.15 -9.52
N VAL A 29 4.98 -17.26 -10.19
CA VAL A 29 5.73 -16.22 -9.51
C VAL A 29 4.65 -15.37 -8.84
N ILE A 30 4.58 -15.43 -7.52
CA ILE A 30 3.74 -14.53 -6.74
C ILE A 30 4.26 -13.12 -7.03
N LYS A 31 3.66 -12.47 -8.03
CA LYS A 31 3.93 -11.08 -8.32
C LYS A 31 3.36 -10.31 -7.14
N LYS A 32 4.24 -9.71 -6.35
CA LYS A 32 3.86 -8.77 -5.30
C LYS A 32 2.98 -7.72 -5.97
N SER A 33 1.71 -7.65 -5.59
CA SER A 33 0.78 -6.67 -6.13
C SER A 33 1.42 -5.29 -5.99
N VAL A 34 1.56 -4.60 -7.12
CA VAL A 34 2.13 -3.26 -7.16
C VAL A 34 1.12 -2.36 -6.44
N ARG A 35 1.58 -1.67 -5.39
CA ARG A 35 0.76 -0.72 -4.64
C ARG A 35 0.42 0.46 -5.55
N THR A 36 -0.85 0.86 -5.60
CA THR A 36 -1.42 1.69 -6.68
C THR A 36 -1.73 3.14 -6.30
N TYR A 37 -1.21 3.65 -5.18
CA TYR A 37 -1.43 5.04 -4.78
C TYR A 37 -0.23 5.94 -5.05
N SER A 38 -0.51 7.21 -5.35
CA SER A 38 0.48 8.26 -5.57
C SER A 38 0.23 9.42 -4.60
N PHE A 39 1.30 10.08 -4.18
CA PHE A 39 1.22 11.30 -3.41
C PHE A 39 1.12 12.54 -4.33
N PRO A 40 0.47 13.63 -3.90
CA PRO A 40 -0.23 13.76 -2.62
C PRO A 40 -1.57 13.02 -2.60
N ILE A 41 -1.94 12.49 -1.44
CA ILE A 41 -3.28 11.93 -1.20
C ILE A 41 -4.14 13.01 -0.56
N THR A 42 -5.23 13.38 -1.22
CA THR A 42 -6.13 14.44 -0.75
C THR A 42 -7.51 13.91 -0.41
N GLY A 43 -8.18 14.54 0.55
CA GLY A 43 -9.57 14.23 0.86
C GLY A 43 -10.15 15.16 1.91
N THR A 44 -11.29 14.77 2.46
CA THR A 44 -11.95 15.49 3.56
C THR A 44 -12.19 14.55 4.73
N THR A 45 -12.20 15.11 5.93
CA THR A 45 -12.56 14.40 7.15
C THR A 45 -13.36 15.31 8.07
N PHE A 46 -13.87 14.75 9.16
CA PHE A 46 -14.59 15.50 10.17
C PHE A 46 -13.63 15.94 11.29
N GLY A 47 -13.71 17.22 11.69
CA GLY A 47 -12.86 17.83 12.71
C GLY A 47 -13.19 19.31 12.89
N THR A 48 -12.50 20.01 13.79
CA THR A 48 -12.71 21.45 13.99
C THR A 48 -11.94 22.25 12.93
N PRO A 49 -12.55 23.26 12.28
CA PRO A 49 -11.87 24.14 11.33
C PRO A 49 -11.05 25.21 12.07
N GLY A 50 -10.25 24.80 13.05
CA GLY A 50 -9.47 25.66 13.94
C GLY A 50 -9.78 25.44 15.42
N ALA A 51 -8.84 25.84 16.28
CA ALA A 51 -8.98 25.71 17.73
C ALA A 51 -10.22 26.44 18.26
N GLY A 52 -11.04 25.73 19.05
CA GLY A 52 -12.25 26.28 19.67
C GLY A 52 -13.43 26.48 18.72
N GLN A 53 -13.31 26.14 17.44
CA GLN A 53 -14.40 26.19 16.47
C GLN A 53 -15.32 24.96 16.59
N PRO A 54 -16.60 25.05 16.20
CA PRO A 54 -17.49 23.89 16.15
C PRO A 54 -16.95 22.85 15.16
N ALA A 55 -17.19 21.58 15.46
CA ALA A 55 -16.77 20.50 14.58
C ALA A 55 -17.52 20.56 13.23
N GLY A 56 -16.83 20.21 12.15
CA GLY A 56 -17.32 20.30 10.78
C GLY A 56 -16.42 19.54 9.81
N THR A 57 -16.57 19.84 8.51
CA THR A 57 -15.72 19.21 7.49
C THR A 57 -14.45 20.02 7.27
N ILE A 58 -13.31 19.36 7.28
CA ILE A 58 -11.99 19.91 6.96
C ILE A 58 -11.33 19.11 5.83
N ALA A 59 -10.44 19.75 5.09
CA ALA A 59 -9.65 19.10 4.05
C ALA A 59 -8.31 18.59 4.60
N TYR A 60 -7.79 17.52 4.00
CA TYR A 60 -6.43 17.04 4.26
C TYR A 60 -5.66 16.76 2.98
N SER A 61 -4.33 16.88 3.07
CA SER A 61 -3.38 16.45 2.05
C SER A 61 -2.23 15.71 2.72
N ILE A 62 -1.91 14.52 2.23
CA ILE A 62 -0.81 13.70 2.73
C ILE A 62 0.29 13.74 1.68
N SER A 63 1.49 14.16 2.11
CA SER A 63 2.70 14.11 1.30
C SER A 63 3.47 12.81 1.56
N GLY A 64 4.28 12.40 0.60
CA GLY A 64 5.04 11.16 0.68
C GLY A 64 5.82 10.86 -0.59
N SER A 65 6.50 9.72 -0.61
CA SER A 65 7.20 9.20 -1.79
C SER A 65 7.12 7.68 -1.82
N GLY A 66 7.04 7.11 -3.03
CA GLY A 66 6.83 5.68 -3.22
C GLY A 66 5.59 5.23 -2.44
N THR A 67 5.78 4.41 -1.41
CA THR A 67 4.69 3.91 -0.57
C THR A 67 4.61 4.57 0.80
N SER A 68 5.56 5.44 1.16
CA SER A 68 5.72 5.92 2.52
C SER A 68 5.20 7.35 2.67
N PRO A 69 4.28 7.62 3.62
CA PRO A 69 3.83 8.97 3.92
C PRO A 69 4.89 9.72 4.75
N TYR A 70 4.96 11.03 4.57
CA TYR A 70 5.86 11.93 5.29
C TYR A 70 5.11 12.80 6.30
N ALA A 71 4.03 13.45 5.86
CA ALA A 71 3.21 14.30 6.72
C ALA A 71 1.77 14.39 6.22
N ILE A 72 0.86 14.71 7.13
CA ILE A 72 -0.50 15.15 6.81
C ILE A 72 -0.65 16.63 7.13
N THR A 73 -1.16 17.39 6.16
CA THR A 73 -1.56 18.79 6.33
C THR A 73 -3.08 18.85 6.38
N PHE A 74 -3.60 19.49 7.43
CA PHE A 74 -5.03 19.82 7.51
C PHE A 74 -5.26 21.26 7.07
N SER A 75 -6.43 21.51 6.48
CA SER A 75 -6.85 22.85 6.08
C SER A 75 -8.37 23.00 6.19
N THR A 76 -8.85 24.23 6.32
CA THR A 76 -10.26 24.54 6.07
C THR A 76 -10.60 24.24 4.60
N LEU A 77 -11.88 24.09 4.28
CA LEU A 77 -12.32 23.93 2.88
C LEU A 77 -11.97 25.13 2.00
N SER A 78 -11.76 26.31 2.60
CA SER A 78 -11.28 27.52 1.91
C SER A 78 -9.76 27.56 1.70
N GLY A 79 -9.01 26.55 2.18
CA GLY A 79 -7.57 26.43 1.99
C GLY A 79 -6.70 26.99 3.13
N THR A 80 -7.28 27.48 4.23
CA THR A 80 -6.49 27.95 5.37
C THR A 80 -5.86 26.76 6.10
N SER A 81 -4.53 26.75 6.23
CA SER A 81 -3.81 25.66 6.91
C SER A 81 -4.14 25.61 8.41
N LEU A 82 -4.43 24.40 8.91
CA LEU A 82 -4.66 24.07 10.32
C LEU A 82 -3.45 23.35 10.95
N GLY A 83 -2.36 23.23 10.19
CA GLY A 83 -1.11 22.61 10.62
C GLY A 83 -0.69 21.42 9.75
N THR A 84 0.60 21.12 9.82
CA THR A 84 1.22 19.96 9.17
C THR A 84 1.87 19.09 10.24
N TYR A 85 1.56 17.79 10.20
CA TYR A 85 1.92 16.85 11.25
C TYR A 85 2.68 15.68 10.63
N PRO A 86 3.91 15.40 11.08
CA PRO A 86 4.73 14.34 10.50
C PRO A 86 4.17 12.97 10.87
N PHE A 87 4.26 12.04 9.92
CA PHE A 87 4.05 10.63 10.18
C PHE A 87 5.31 10.02 10.79
N SER A 88 5.14 9.19 11.81
CA SER A 88 6.18 8.31 12.34
C SER A 88 5.79 6.85 12.11
N LEU A 89 6.78 5.98 11.88
CA LEU A 89 6.52 4.56 11.70
C LEU A 89 6.13 3.96 13.06
N SER A 90 4.90 3.48 13.19
CA SER A 90 4.40 2.82 14.40
C SER A 90 4.67 1.31 14.37
N SER A 91 4.47 0.69 13.21
CA SER A 91 4.82 -0.71 12.93
C SER A 91 4.98 -0.91 11.41
N PRO A 92 5.49 -2.05 10.92
CA PRO A 92 5.72 -2.24 9.48
C PRO A 92 4.46 -1.96 8.64
N GLY A 93 4.53 -0.94 7.79
CA GLY A 93 3.42 -0.52 6.94
C GLY A 93 2.34 0.31 7.64
N ASN A 94 2.50 0.66 8.91
CA ASN A 94 1.56 1.51 9.66
C ASN A 94 2.27 2.75 10.17
N TYR A 95 1.78 3.91 9.76
CA TYR A 95 2.34 5.20 10.13
C TYR A 95 1.33 5.98 10.94
N LEU A 96 1.78 6.68 11.98
CA LEU A 96 0.96 7.50 12.85
C LEU A 96 1.44 8.95 12.80
N ALA A 97 0.54 9.86 12.43
CA ALA A 97 0.67 11.28 12.70
C ALA A 97 -0.26 11.63 13.85
N GLY A 98 0.15 12.47 14.79
CA GLY A 98 -0.69 12.82 15.93
C GLY A 98 -0.04 13.81 16.87
N GLY A 99 -0.69 14.01 18.02
CA GLY A 99 -0.16 14.83 19.11
C GLY A 99 -1.12 15.93 19.58
N LEU A 100 -0.75 16.56 20.70
CA LEU A 100 -1.60 17.56 21.36
C LEU A 100 -1.89 18.78 20.47
N ALA A 101 -0.92 19.21 19.66
CA ALA A 101 -1.10 20.31 18.72
C ALA A 101 -2.15 19.99 17.64
N MET A 102 -2.13 18.76 17.10
CA MET A 102 -3.14 18.29 16.15
C MET A 102 -4.52 18.30 16.80
N LYS A 103 -4.65 17.67 17.97
CA LYS A 103 -5.92 17.61 18.70
C LYS A 103 -6.47 19.00 19.02
N ALA A 104 -5.60 19.92 19.42
CA ALA A 104 -6.02 21.28 19.76
C ALA A 104 -6.56 22.05 18.55
N GLN A 105 -6.00 21.83 17.35
CA GLN A 105 -6.39 22.55 16.14
C GLN A 105 -7.59 21.92 15.42
N THR A 106 -7.62 20.59 15.33
CA THR A 106 -8.57 19.87 14.46
C THR A 106 -9.52 18.94 15.21
N SER A 107 -9.39 18.82 16.54
CA SER A 107 -10.04 17.77 17.38
C SER A 107 -9.61 16.33 17.07
N ILE A 108 -8.72 16.14 16.09
CA ILE A 108 -8.16 14.84 15.70
C ILE A 108 -6.90 14.59 16.52
N ALA A 109 -6.91 13.53 17.33
CA ALA A 109 -5.78 13.14 18.17
C ALA A 109 -4.70 12.38 17.40
N GLY A 110 -5.08 11.68 16.33
CA GLY A 110 -4.14 11.00 15.46
C GLY A 110 -4.75 10.55 14.13
N VAL A 111 -3.87 10.22 13.20
CA VAL A 111 -4.20 9.65 11.90
C VAL A 111 -3.29 8.48 11.64
N TYR A 112 -3.86 7.29 11.46
CA TYR A 112 -3.13 6.16 10.94
C TYR A 112 -3.18 6.12 9.43
N PHE A 113 -2.02 5.87 8.83
CA PHE A 113 -1.87 5.47 7.44
C PHE A 113 -1.45 4.01 7.41
N HIS A 114 -2.38 3.14 7.06
CA HIS A 114 -2.15 1.71 6.93
C HIS A 114 -1.89 1.36 5.47
N ILE A 115 -0.72 0.82 5.15
CA ILE A 115 -0.46 0.29 3.83
C ILE A 115 -0.90 -1.16 3.76
N SER A 116 -2.04 -1.41 3.14
CA SER A 116 -2.65 -2.74 3.07
C SER A 116 -3.31 -2.98 1.71
N THR A 117 -3.10 -4.18 1.18
CA THR A 117 -3.79 -4.66 -0.03
C THR A 117 -5.25 -5.01 0.23
N ALA A 118 -5.68 -5.05 1.50
CA ALA A 118 -7.09 -5.17 1.84
C ALA A 118 -7.88 -3.88 1.54
N CYS A 119 -7.19 -2.75 1.40
CA CYS A 119 -7.77 -1.48 1.00
C CYS A 119 -7.72 -1.38 -0.52
N SER A 120 -8.83 -0.99 -1.17
CA SER A 120 -8.93 -0.92 -2.64
C SER A 120 -7.91 0.02 -3.29
N SER A 121 -7.52 1.08 -2.58
CA SER A 121 -6.48 2.03 -2.98
C SER A 121 -5.06 1.60 -2.63
N GLY A 122 -4.88 0.45 -1.97
CA GLY A 122 -3.60 0.00 -1.42
C GLY A 122 -3.22 0.62 -0.07
N TYR A 123 -4.06 1.51 0.47
CA TYR A 123 -3.91 2.10 1.81
C TYR A 123 -5.27 2.38 2.47
N CYS A 124 -5.29 2.42 3.81
CA CYS A 124 -6.44 2.88 4.60
C CYS A 124 -6.02 4.04 5.49
N LEU A 125 -6.91 5.01 5.66
CA LEU A 125 -6.75 6.10 6.61
C LEU A 125 -7.74 5.92 7.76
N GLU A 126 -7.26 6.03 8.98
CA GLU A 126 -8.09 6.06 10.18
C GLU A 126 -7.83 7.36 10.93
N PHE A 127 -8.88 8.14 11.17
CA PHE A 127 -8.82 9.39 11.94
C PHE A 127 -9.32 9.12 13.36
N ILE A 128 -8.45 9.31 14.34
CA ILE A 128 -8.73 9.07 15.75
C ILE A 128 -9.07 10.39 16.43
N GLY A 129 -10.26 10.45 17.00
CA GLY A 129 -10.79 11.66 17.62
C GLY A 129 -11.46 12.57 16.58
N GLY A 130 -12.70 12.90 16.89
CA GLY A 130 -13.59 13.80 16.16
C GLY A 130 -14.86 13.84 16.98
N VAL A 131 -15.37 15.04 17.29
CA VAL A 131 -16.56 15.17 18.15
C VAL A 131 -17.79 14.91 17.29
N LEU A 132 -18.35 13.69 17.32
CA LEU A 132 -19.68 13.43 16.73
C LEU A 132 -20.76 14.30 17.39
#